data_AF-A0A949SA21-F1
#
_entry.id   AF-A0A949SA21-F1
#
_cell.length_a   1.000
_cell.length_b   1.000
_cell.length_c   1.000
_cell.angle_alpha   90.00
_cell.angle_beta   90.00
_cell.angle_gamma   90.00
#
_symmetry.space_group_name_H-M   'P 1'
#
loop_
_entity.id
_entity.type
_entity.pdbx_description
1 polymer ?
#
loop_
_entity_poly.entity_id
_entity_poly.type
_entity_poly.pdbx_seq_one_letter_code
_entity_poly.pdbx_strand_id
1 'polypeptide(L)'
;MHQAISMHDGSNRFRGFRSIAIANSTHGKYPTGADSWIQHTRDIIFSLTGEKVVLLTSTGSLNWELQCYLAARAGVAQIIILPATRTHFHHRMIECADQLGVDPDLTEFLPLEAARENLRNYGEERDRFILEMADRIIPVSVRPNGRLESLLRVIQPHGKIDASMQIHWAGSPGLPVKLPDAEAVRNIVDPILEGWLIHWTRASQGPWPGEKKCDFFRDLLESRSEYPRSAQKTFQRILSEKKIRASSWRIRNNQPVVAFSALPPSQALRLMRWRPRYVRFSFEPFGIAVEPETASASGIREVIYLESPDPPPEEIPAYLFQGRGKKGDWPIEQEYRHPGDFDLTGLSRNEVQPADLMEMITKTNKAVD
;
A
#
# COMPACT_ATOMS: atom_id res chain seq x y z
N MET A 1 -20.11 8.55 28.90
CA MET A 1 -19.21 9.18 29.89
C MET A 1 -17.88 8.42 29.82
N HIS A 2 -17.10 8.69 28.77
CA HIS A 2 -15.77 8.11 28.65
C HIS A 2 -14.88 8.86 29.63
N GLN A 3 -14.27 8.16 30.58
CA GLN A 3 -13.12 8.68 31.28
C GLN A 3 -12.04 8.91 30.23
N ALA A 4 -11.98 10.13 29.70
CA ALA A 4 -10.75 10.67 29.19
C ALA A 4 -9.76 10.55 30.36
N ILE A 5 -8.89 9.56 30.30
CA ILE A 5 -7.68 9.56 31.12
C ILE A 5 -7.09 10.95 30.89
N SER A 6 -6.95 11.70 31.99
CA SER A 6 -6.24 12.99 32.00
C SER A 6 -4.82 12.74 31.52
N MET A 7 -4.62 12.73 30.20
CA MET A 7 -3.33 12.60 29.51
C MET A 7 -2.64 13.97 29.40
N HIS A 8 -2.96 14.91 30.29
CA HIS A 8 -2.17 16.14 30.44
C HIS A 8 -0.82 15.91 31.13
N ASP A 9 -0.51 14.67 31.54
CA ASP A 9 0.76 14.31 32.20
C ASP A 9 1.65 13.37 31.35
N GLY A 10 1.33 13.17 30.07
CA GLY A 10 1.90 12.07 29.26
C GLY A 10 3.29 12.31 28.65
N SER A 11 3.64 13.56 28.35
CA SER A 11 4.89 13.95 27.66
C SER A 11 5.64 14.99 28.47
N ASN A 12 6.60 14.56 29.29
CA ASN A 12 7.51 15.50 29.96
C ASN A 12 8.57 16.05 28.99
N ARG A 13 8.89 15.33 27.91
CA ARG A 13 10.00 15.68 27.01
C ARG A 13 9.74 16.96 26.23
N PHE A 14 8.52 17.12 25.69
CA PHE A 14 8.16 18.29 24.88
C PHE A 14 7.34 19.33 25.65
N ARG A 15 7.48 19.37 26.98
CA ARG A 15 6.79 20.36 27.81
C ARG A 15 7.20 21.78 27.38
N GLY A 16 6.21 22.61 27.08
CA GLY A 16 6.41 23.99 26.61
C GLY A 16 6.79 24.11 25.12
N PHE A 17 6.71 23.03 24.35
CA PHE A 17 6.65 23.09 22.89
C PHE A 17 5.21 23.39 22.47
N ARG A 18 5.04 24.09 21.34
CA ARG A 18 3.73 24.28 20.73
C ARG A 18 3.39 23.07 19.86
N SER A 19 2.25 22.45 20.09
CA SER A 19 1.80 21.28 19.32
C SER A 19 1.14 21.69 18.00
N ILE A 20 1.52 21.03 16.91
CA ILE A 20 1.03 21.30 15.55
C ILE A 20 0.43 20.03 14.98
N ALA A 21 -0.74 20.11 14.36
CA ALA A 21 -1.30 19.04 13.53
C ALA A 21 -1.47 19.50 12.09
N ILE A 22 -1.05 18.66 11.13
CA ILE A 22 -1.24 18.91 9.70
C ILE A 22 -2.39 18.04 9.19
N ALA A 23 -3.47 18.69 8.76
CA ALA A 23 -4.71 18.03 8.38
C ALA A 23 -4.75 17.81 6.86
N ASN A 24 -4.63 16.54 6.45
CA ASN A 24 -4.76 16.09 5.05
C ASN A 24 -5.86 15.05 4.92
N SER A 25 -6.85 15.33 4.06
CA SER A 25 -7.86 14.34 3.66
C SER A 25 -7.23 13.21 2.86
N THR A 26 -7.85 12.03 2.84
CA THR A 26 -7.37 10.92 2.00
C THR A 26 -7.38 11.33 0.52
N HIS A 27 -6.23 11.23 -0.15
CA HIS A 27 -6.10 11.34 -1.60
C HIS A 27 -6.19 9.95 -2.26
N GLY A 28 -5.97 9.88 -3.57
CA GLY A 28 -6.00 8.59 -4.27
C GLY A 28 -4.96 7.60 -3.76
N LYS A 29 -5.05 6.37 -4.27
CA LYS A 29 -4.21 5.25 -3.81
C LYS A 29 -2.79 5.24 -4.39
N TYR A 30 -2.51 6.10 -5.36
CA TYR A 30 -1.25 6.15 -6.09
C TYR A 30 -0.72 7.58 -6.18
N PRO A 31 -0.50 8.25 -5.04
CA PRO A 31 0.02 9.61 -5.06
C PRO A 31 1.46 9.61 -5.57
N THR A 32 1.90 10.69 -6.18
CA THR A 32 3.30 10.86 -6.58
C THR A 32 3.96 11.95 -5.76
N GLY A 33 5.30 11.99 -5.72
CA GLY A 33 6.02 13.09 -5.07
C GLY A 33 5.59 14.45 -5.63
N ALA A 34 5.27 14.55 -6.92
CA ALA A 34 4.80 15.78 -7.55
C ALA A 34 3.38 16.23 -7.13
N ASP A 35 2.61 15.42 -6.40
CA ASP A 35 1.28 15.80 -5.94
C ASP A 35 1.38 17.03 -5.02
N SER A 36 0.58 18.07 -5.30
CA SER A 36 0.65 19.35 -4.58
C SER A 36 0.47 19.20 -3.07
N TRP A 37 -0.41 18.29 -2.63
CA TRP A 37 -0.62 18.06 -1.20
C TRP A 37 0.61 17.43 -0.52
N ILE A 38 1.39 16.61 -1.22
CA ILE A 38 2.67 16.05 -0.73
C ILE A 38 3.71 17.15 -0.64
N GLN A 39 3.87 17.95 -1.72
CA GLN A 39 4.84 19.04 -1.76
C GLN A 39 4.57 20.06 -0.64
N HIS A 40 3.33 20.54 -0.50
CA HIS A 40 2.98 21.49 0.55
C HIS A 40 3.14 20.91 1.96
N THR A 41 2.79 19.63 2.17
CA THR A 41 3.00 18.97 3.47
C THR A 41 4.49 18.88 3.81
N ARG A 42 5.34 18.53 2.84
CA ARG A 42 6.80 18.53 3.00
C ARG A 42 7.31 19.92 3.35
N ASP A 43 6.94 20.93 2.57
CA ASP A 43 7.48 22.27 2.73
C ASP A 43 7.09 22.87 4.10
N ILE A 44 5.86 22.62 4.58
CA ILE A 44 5.43 22.99 5.94
C ILE A 44 6.27 22.27 6.99
N ILE A 45 6.43 20.95 6.90
CA ILE A 45 7.19 20.21 7.93
C ILE A 45 8.65 20.66 7.96
N PHE A 46 9.27 20.86 6.79
CA PHE A 46 10.65 21.31 6.71
C PHE A 46 10.81 22.74 7.21
N SER A 47 9.81 23.62 7.07
CA SER A 47 9.89 24.98 7.63
C SER A 47 9.86 25.00 9.16
N LEU A 48 9.37 23.94 9.82
CA LEU A 48 9.36 23.82 11.29
C LEU A 48 10.71 23.40 11.88
N THR A 49 11.72 23.13 11.05
CA THR A 49 13.04 22.68 11.50
C THR A 49 13.69 23.72 12.42
N GLY A 50 14.10 23.31 13.62
CA GLY A 50 14.71 24.20 14.62
C GLY A 50 13.71 25.06 15.40
N GLU A 51 12.41 25.02 15.07
CA GLU A 51 11.38 25.66 15.89
C GLU A 51 11.10 24.85 17.17
N LYS A 52 10.67 25.53 18.24
CA LYS A 52 10.25 24.89 19.49
C LYS A 52 8.81 24.36 19.39
N VAL A 53 8.59 23.44 18.45
CA VAL A 53 7.28 22.86 18.11
C VAL A 53 7.34 21.34 18.10
N VAL A 54 6.20 20.71 18.36
CA VAL A 54 6.05 19.25 18.29
C VAL A 54 4.94 18.91 17.32
N LEU A 55 5.25 18.09 16.32
CA LEU A 55 4.28 17.64 15.34
C LEU A 55 3.49 16.44 15.88
N LEU A 56 2.16 16.53 15.85
CA LEU A 56 1.28 15.42 16.19
C LEU A 56 1.03 14.58 14.94
N THR A 57 1.46 13.31 14.97
CA THR A 57 1.40 12.39 13.83
C THR A 57 0.83 11.04 14.24
N SER A 58 0.70 10.09 13.29
CA SER A 58 0.13 8.77 13.58
C SER A 58 0.42 7.75 12.48
N THR A 59 -0.11 6.54 12.64
CA THR A 59 0.02 5.43 11.68
C THR A 59 -1.35 4.92 11.20
N GLY A 60 -1.34 4.01 10.23
CA GLY A 60 -2.53 3.36 9.69
C GLY A 60 -3.19 4.07 8.51
N SER A 61 -2.65 5.21 8.07
CA SER A 61 -2.96 5.77 6.76
C SER A 61 -1.77 6.50 6.15
N LEU A 62 -1.68 6.46 4.82
CA LEU A 62 -0.58 7.03 4.05
C LEU A 62 -0.30 8.50 4.41
N ASN A 63 -1.35 9.31 4.62
CA ASN A 63 -1.20 10.73 4.96
C ASN A 63 -0.50 10.97 6.30
N TRP A 64 -0.81 10.18 7.33
CA TRP A 64 -0.21 10.34 8.65
C TRP A 64 1.19 9.74 8.68
N GLU A 65 1.38 8.59 8.04
CA GLU A 65 2.68 7.94 7.95
C GLU A 65 3.68 8.77 7.14
N LEU A 66 3.22 9.47 6.09
CA LEU A 66 4.04 10.43 5.36
C LEU A 66 4.51 11.57 6.28
N GLN A 67 3.62 12.11 7.13
CA GLN A 67 3.99 13.17 8.08
C GLN A 67 5.00 12.65 9.12
N CYS A 68 4.81 11.44 9.65
CA CYS A 68 5.79 10.81 10.55
C CYS A 68 7.18 10.73 9.90
N TYR A 69 7.22 10.22 8.67
CA TYR A 69 8.45 10.08 7.90
C TYR A 69 9.10 11.45 7.64
N LEU A 70 8.33 12.44 7.18
CA LEU A 70 8.83 13.77 6.89
C LEU A 70 9.38 14.47 8.15
N ALA A 71 8.69 14.36 9.29
CA ALA A 71 9.16 14.95 10.54
C ALA A 71 10.48 14.31 11.00
N ALA A 72 10.60 12.98 10.90
CA ALA A 72 11.84 12.28 11.18
C ALA A 72 12.98 12.73 10.27
N ARG A 73 12.72 12.97 8.98
CA ARG A 73 13.73 13.44 8.03
C ARG A 73 14.10 14.91 8.20
N ALA A 74 13.17 15.74 8.64
CA ALA A 74 13.41 17.15 8.91
C ALA A 74 14.07 17.39 10.28
N GLY A 75 14.15 16.37 11.16
CA GLY A 75 14.62 16.56 12.53
C GLY A 75 13.64 17.37 13.38
N VAL A 76 12.35 17.28 13.06
CA VAL A 76 11.27 17.95 13.82
C VAL A 76 10.77 17.00 14.90
N ALA A 77 10.68 17.50 16.14
CA ALA A 77 10.13 16.75 17.26
C ALA A 77 8.70 16.29 16.94
N GLN A 78 8.35 15.04 17.26
CA GLN A 78 7.01 14.52 17.02
C GLN A 78 6.48 13.65 18.16
N ILE A 79 5.16 13.71 18.34
CA ILE A 79 4.41 12.75 19.15
C ILE A 79 3.60 11.89 18.20
N ILE A 80 3.87 10.59 18.20
CA ILE A 80 3.20 9.60 17.34
C ILE A 80 2.09 8.94 18.15
N ILE A 81 0.83 9.24 17.77
CA ILE A 81 -0.35 8.63 18.36
C ILE A 81 -0.55 7.25 17.72
N LEU A 82 -0.48 6.16 18.50
CA LEU A 82 -0.55 4.79 17.97
C LEU A 82 -1.85 4.06 18.32
N PRO A 83 -2.47 3.35 17.37
CA PRO A 83 -3.54 2.40 17.65
C PRO A 83 -2.96 1.18 18.37
N ALA A 84 -3.08 1.14 19.69
CA ALA A 84 -2.65 -0.01 20.44
C ALA A 84 -3.42 -0.14 21.77
N THR A 85 -3.66 -1.39 22.14
CA THR A 85 -3.98 -1.73 23.54
C THR A 85 -2.68 -1.68 24.36
N ARG A 86 -2.78 -1.51 25.68
CA ARG A 86 -1.61 -1.50 26.58
C ARG A 86 -0.67 -2.68 26.36
N THR A 87 -1.22 -3.88 26.13
CA THR A 87 -0.44 -5.11 25.95
C THR A 87 0.34 -5.16 24.64
N HIS A 88 -0.10 -4.44 23.60
CA HIS A 88 0.55 -4.44 22.29
C HIS A 88 1.32 -3.14 22.00
N PHE A 89 1.20 -2.12 22.86
CA PHE A 89 1.75 -0.79 22.62
C PHE A 89 3.27 -0.80 22.39
N HIS A 90 4.02 -1.47 23.26
CA HIS A 90 5.48 -1.52 23.15
C HIS A 90 5.96 -2.16 21.84
N HIS A 91 5.34 -3.26 21.41
CA HIS A 91 5.64 -3.89 20.13
C HIS A 91 5.32 -2.95 18.95
N ARG A 92 4.16 -2.29 18.99
CA ARG A 92 3.74 -1.34 17.94
C ARG A 92 4.65 -0.13 17.85
N MET A 93 5.17 0.34 18.97
CA MET A 93 6.16 1.41 19.03
C MET A 93 7.45 1.01 18.33
N ILE A 94 8.03 -0.16 18.67
CA ILE A 94 9.25 -0.66 18.02
C ILE A 94 9.03 -0.87 16.52
N GLU A 95 7.92 -1.51 16.14
CA GLU A 95 7.54 -1.72 14.73
C GLU A 95 7.44 -0.37 13.99
N CYS A 96 6.75 0.61 14.57
CA CYS A 96 6.61 1.94 14.00
C CYS A 96 7.96 2.63 13.81
N ALA A 97 8.83 2.56 14.83
CA ALA A 97 10.14 3.19 14.80
C ALA A 97 11.04 2.59 13.72
N ASP A 98 11.10 1.26 13.62
CA ASP A 98 11.86 0.56 12.57
C ASP A 98 11.32 0.86 11.17
N GLN A 99 9.99 0.77 11.00
CA GLN A 99 9.37 0.91 9.69
C GLN A 99 9.48 2.32 9.12
N LEU A 100 9.36 3.35 9.95
CA LEU A 100 9.39 4.75 9.52
C LEU A 100 10.76 5.41 9.70
N GLY A 101 11.68 4.76 10.44
CA GLY A 101 13.03 5.27 10.67
C GLY A 101 13.02 6.57 11.49
N VAL A 102 12.24 6.61 12.57
CA VAL A 102 12.12 7.79 13.44
C VAL A 102 13.27 7.87 14.44
N ASP A 103 13.67 9.08 14.79
CA ASP A 103 14.70 9.32 15.80
C ASP A 103 14.11 9.19 17.21
N PRO A 104 14.59 8.27 18.06
CA PRO A 104 14.08 8.09 19.42
C PRO A 104 14.30 9.31 20.33
N ASP A 105 15.21 10.22 20.02
CA ASP A 105 15.44 11.43 20.82
C ASP A 105 14.48 12.57 20.48
N LEU A 106 13.98 12.59 19.25
CA LEU A 106 13.00 13.55 18.75
C LEU A 106 11.58 12.98 18.66
N THR A 107 11.36 11.78 19.18
CA THR A 107 10.07 11.10 19.07
C THR A 107 9.55 10.66 20.43
N GLU A 108 8.26 10.88 20.65
CA GLU A 108 7.52 10.27 21.74
C GLU A 108 6.29 9.53 21.19
N PHE A 109 5.87 8.47 21.88
CA PHE A 109 4.72 7.66 21.48
C PHE A 109 3.62 7.76 22.51
N LEU A 110 2.38 8.01 22.05
CA LEU A 110 1.19 7.98 22.90
C LEU A 110 0.23 6.88 22.44
N PRO A 111 -0.24 6.00 23.33
CA PRO A 111 -1.27 5.04 22.98
C PRO A 111 -2.62 5.73 22.83
N LEU A 112 -3.35 5.40 21.78
CA LEU A 112 -4.78 5.65 21.68
C LEU A 112 -5.52 4.32 21.78
N GLU A 113 -6.05 4.05 22.98
CA GLU A 113 -6.87 2.86 23.22
C GLU A 113 -8.18 2.98 22.46
N ALA A 114 -8.34 2.17 21.41
CA ALA A 114 -9.64 1.93 20.79
C ALA A 114 -10.33 0.78 21.53
N ALA A 115 -11.59 0.96 21.93
CA ALA A 115 -12.40 -0.18 22.34
C ALA A 115 -12.41 -1.20 21.18
N ARG A 116 -12.25 -2.51 21.47
CA ARG A 116 -12.22 -3.58 20.45
C ARG A 116 -13.44 -3.53 19.51
N GLU A 117 -14.57 -3.05 20.03
CA GLU A 117 -15.85 -2.89 19.32
C GLU A 117 -15.83 -1.73 18.28
N ASN A 118 -14.88 -0.80 18.38
CA ASN A 118 -14.77 0.42 17.56
C ASN A 118 -13.58 0.43 16.57
N LEU A 119 -12.93 -0.70 16.29
CA LEU A 119 -11.81 -0.74 15.31
C LEU A 119 -12.18 -0.16 13.93
N ARG A 120 -13.47 -0.20 13.55
CA ARG A 120 -13.97 0.43 12.32
C ARG A 120 -13.90 1.97 12.34
N ASN A 121 -13.97 2.58 13.51
CA ASN A 121 -14.02 4.04 13.70
C ASN A 121 -12.71 4.61 14.24
N TYR A 122 -11.67 3.80 14.45
CA TYR A 122 -10.39 4.25 14.99
C TYR A 122 -9.82 5.47 14.26
N GLY A 123 -9.89 5.48 12.92
CA GLY A 123 -9.39 6.61 12.14
C GLY A 123 -10.10 7.93 12.48
N GLU A 124 -11.34 7.89 12.94
CA GLU A 124 -12.11 9.06 13.38
C GLU A 124 -11.69 9.53 14.77
N GLU A 125 -11.59 8.59 15.69
CA GLU A 125 -11.17 8.85 17.07
C GLU A 125 -9.75 9.41 17.08
N ARG A 126 -8.84 8.84 16.29
CA ARG A 126 -7.48 9.34 16.09
C ARG A 126 -7.47 10.76 15.53
N ASP A 127 -8.14 11.00 14.42
CA ASP A 127 -8.13 12.33 13.79
C ASP A 127 -8.70 13.38 14.75
N ARG A 128 -9.77 13.06 15.50
CA ARG A 128 -10.34 13.95 16.53
C ARG A 128 -9.34 14.23 17.64
N PHE A 129 -8.77 13.18 18.24
CA PHE A 129 -7.83 13.29 19.34
C PHE A 129 -6.63 14.18 18.98
N ILE A 130 -6.03 13.95 17.80
CA ILE A 130 -4.89 14.72 17.32
C ILE A 130 -5.26 16.20 17.13
N LEU A 131 -6.38 16.49 16.48
CA LEU A 131 -6.78 17.86 16.20
C LEU A 131 -7.23 18.62 17.45
N GLU A 132 -7.89 17.97 18.40
CA GLU A 132 -8.26 18.58 19.68
C GLU A 132 -7.03 18.90 20.54
N MET A 133 -6.03 17.99 20.56
CA MET A 133 -4.78 18.14 21.30
C MET A 133 -3.88 19.25 20.74
N ALA A 134 -3.94 19.53 19.43
CA ALA A 134 -3.08 20.51 18.79
C ALA A 134 -3.34 21.96 19.27
N ASP A 135 -2.28 22.76 19.38
CA ASP A 135 -2.34 24.22 19.61
C ASP A 135 -2.52 25.00 18.30
N ARG A 136 -2.07 24.42 17.19
CA ARG A 136 -2.23 24.96 15.83
C ARG A 136 -2.53 23.83 14.86
N ILE A 137 -3.54 24.03 14.01
CA ILE A 137 -3.94 23.07 12.98
C ILE A 137 -3.72 23.72 11.63
N ILE A 138 -2.97 23.06 10.75
CA ILE A 138 -2.70 23.52 9.38
C ILE A 138 -3.45 22.60 8.41
N PRO A 139 -4.64 22.98 7.91
CA PRO A 139 -5.34 22.23 6.87
C PRO A 139 -4.66 22.44 5.52
N VAL A 140 -3.94 21.43 5.03
CA VAL A 140 -3.22 21.52 3.75
C VAL A 140 -4.16 21.21 2.60
N SER A 141 -4.67 19.99 2.52
CA SER A 141 -5.57 19.58 1.44
C SER A 141 -6.76 18.82 2.02
N VAL A 142 -7.88 19.54 2.15
CA VAL A 142 -9.10 19.04 2.78
C VAL A 142 -10.19 18.84 1.74
N ARG A 143 -10.75 17.63 1.67
CA ARG A 143 -11.80 17.27 0.72
C ARG A 143 -13.11 17.98 1.12
N PRO A 144 -13.74 18.72 0.18
CA PRO A 144 -15.06 19.30 0.42
C PRO A 144 -16.12 18.25 0.75
N ASN A 145 -16.96 18.56 1.74
CA ASN A 145 -17.97 17.68 2.32
C ASN A 145 -17.39 16.37 2.88
N GLY A 146 -16.08 16.35 3.15
CA GLY A 146 -15.38 15.21 3.72
C GLY A 146 -15.41 15.22 5.24
N ARG A 147 -15.17 14.05 5.84
CA ARG A 147 -15.12 13.87 7.29
C ARG A 147 -14.18 14.86 8.00
N LEU A 148 -12.99 15.06 7.43
CA LEU A 148 -11.98 15.95 8.01
C LEU A 148 -12.46 17.40 8.03
N GLU A 149 -13.16 17.84 6.98
CA GLU A 149 -13.76 19.18 6.94
C GLU A 149 -14.84 19.33 8.03
N SER A 150 -15.72 18.34 8.17
CA SER A 150 -16.74 18.36 9.23
C SER A 150 -16.12 18.45 10.62
N LEU A 151 -15.03 17.72 10.86
CA LEU A 151 -14.30 17.75 12.13
C LEU A 151 -13.64 19.12 12.37
N LEU A 152 -13.00 19.70 11.35
CA LEU A 152 -12.41 21.03 11.45
C LEU A 152 -13.46 22.11 11.75
N ARG A 153 -14.67 22.04 11.18
CA ARG A 153 -15.78 22.95 11.51
C ARG A 153 -16.22 22.86 12.98
N VAL A 154 -16.18 21.67 13.58
CA VAL A 154 -16.51 21.47 15.00
C VAL A 154 -15.41 22.06 15.91
N ILE A 155 -14.15 21.99 15.50
CA ILE A 155 -12.99 22.54 16.24
C ILE A 155 -12.83 24.05 16.03
N GLN A 156 -13.37 24.59 14.93
CA GLN A 156 -13.37 26.01 14.55
C GLN A 156 -13.74 27.02 15.66
N PRO A 157 -14.55 26.71 16.71
CA PRO A 157 -14.83 27.67 17.78
C PRO A 157 -13.62 28.07 18.64
N HIS A 158 -12.46 27.41 18.50
CA HIS A 158 -11.30 27.58 19.41
C HIS A 158 -10.12 28.36 18.80
N GLY A 159 -10.24 28.91 17.57
CA GLY A 159 -9.20 29.77 16.98
C GLY A 159 -7.87 29.10 16.62
N LYS A 160 -7.81 27.76 16.59
CA LYS A 160 -6.60 26.96 16.36
C LYS A 160 -6.21 26.78 14.89
N ILE A 161 -7.13 27.06 13.96
CA ILE A 161 -6.96 26.75 12.53
C ILE A 161 -6.17 27.86 11.84
N ASP A 162 -5.09 27.47 11.17
CA ASP A 162 -4.28 28.32 10.32
C ASP A 162 -4.34 27.86 8.87
N ALA A 163 -5.23 28.50 8.10
CA ALA A 163 -5.46 28.18 6.69
C ALA A 163 -4.48 28.89 5.72
N SER A 164 -3.43 29.57 6.21
CA SER A 164 -2.50 30.33 5.35
C SER A 164 -1.79 29.50 4.28
N MET A 165 -1.62 28.20 4.54
CA MET A 165 -0.94 27.25 3.64
C MET A 165 -1.91 26.24 2.98
N GLN A 166 -3.22 26.51 3.04
CA GLN A 166 -4.23 25.63 2.49
C GLN A 166 -4.24 25.67 0.96
N ILE A 167 -4.33 24.49 0.35
CA ILE A 167 -4.52 24.33 -1.09
C ILE A 167 -5.87 23.68 -1.41
N HIS A 168 -6.30 23.84 -2.65
CA HIS A 168 -7.47 23.12 -3.16
C HIS A 168 -7.21 21.61 -3.14
N TRP A 169 -8.22 20.87 -2.69
CA TRP A 169 -8.22 19.42 -2.84
C TRP A 169 -8.43 19.06 -4.31
N ALA A 170 -7.37 18.57 -4.94
CA ALA A 170 -7.46 17.89 -6.22
C ALA A 170 -7.45 16.38 -5.93
N GLY A 171 -8.50 15.67 -6.34
CA GLY A 171 -8.48 14.21 -6.33
C GLY A 171 -7.29 13.67 -7.13
N SER A 172 -6.97 12.39 -6.98
CA SER A 172 -5.92 11.77 -7.79
C SER A 172 -6.53 11.14 -9.04
N PRO A 173 -5.97 11.37 -10.24
CA PRO A 173 -6.49 10.84 -11.50
C PRO A 173 -6.37 9.30 -11.66
N GLY A 174 -5.88 8.58 -10.65
CA GLY A 174 -5.60 7.15 -10.76
C GLY A 174 -4.36 6.88 -11.61
N LEU A 175 -3.96 5.60 -11.72
CA LEU A 175 -2.87 5.22 -12.61
C LEU A 175 -3.42 4.94 -14.01
N PRO A 176 -2.95 5.65 -15.05
CA PRO A 176 -3.27 5.27 -16.42
C PRO A 176 -2.64 3.91 -16.69
N VAL A 177 -3.45 2.93 -17.08
CA VAL A 177 -2.98 1.61 -17.53
C VAL A 177 -3.22 1.52 -19.02
N LYS A 178 -2.14 1.30 -19.78
CA LYS A 178 -2.20 1.03 -21.21
C LYS A 178 -2.20 -0.49 -21.42
N LEU A 179 -3.28 -1.02 -21.97
CA LEU A 179 -3.36 -2.43 -22.35
C LEU A 179 -2.88 -2.62 -23.79
N PRO A 180 -2.19 -3.75 -24.09
CA PRO A 180 -1.85 -4.13 -25.46
C PRO A 180 -3.11 -4.47 -26.28
N ASP A 181 -2.95 -4.50 -27.59
CA ASP A 181 -3.98 -5.00 -28.50
C ASP A 181 -4.19 -6.51 -28.31
N ALA A 182 -5.44 -6.93 -28.14
CA ALA A 182 -5.76 -8.31 -27.76
C ALA A 182 -5.53 -9.31 -28.92
N GLU A 183 -5.64 -8.87 -30.16
CA GLU A 183 -5.37 -9.71 -31.34
C GLU A 183 -3.87 -9.90 -31.53
N ALA A 184 -3.09 -8.82 -31.38
CA ALA A 184 -1.63 -8.89 -31.37
C ALA A 184 -1.11 -9.83 -30.26
N VAL A 185 -1.65 -9.72 -29.03
CA VAL A 185 -1.27 -10.65 -27.94
C VAL A 185 -1.56 -12.10 -28.33
N ARG A 186 -2.76 -12.37 -28.88
CA ARG A 186 -3.15 -13.72 -29.28
C ARG A 186 -2.28 -14.31 -30.38
N ASN A 187 -1.93 -13.51 -31.38
CA ASN A 187 -1.22 -13.99 -32.55
C ASN A 187 0.30 -14.07 -32.32
N ILE A 188 0.84 -13.24 -31.42
CA ILE A 188 2.30 -13.12 -31.20
C ILE A 188 2.72 -13.74 -29.88
N VAL A 189 2.03 -13.44 -28.78
CA VAL A 189 2.49 -13.78 -27.42
C VAL A 189 1.98 -15.16 -27.00
N ASP A 190 0.70 -15.47 -27.24
CA ASP A 190 0.13 -16.76 -26.81
C ASP A 190 0.94 -17.96 -27.33
N PRO A 191 1.42 -18.01 -28.60
CA PRO A 191 2.24 -19.13 -29.07
C PRO A 191 3.60 -19.25 -28.37
N ILE A 192 4.15 -18.14 -27.86
CA ILE A 192 5.44 -18.13 -27.16
C ILE A 192 5.29 -18.66 -25.73
N LEU A 193 4.18 -18.34 -25.08
CA LEU A 193 3.91 -18.65 -23.68
C LEU A 193 2.82 -19.72 -23.50
N GLU A 194 2.62 -20.56 -24.51
CA GLU A 194 1.57 -21.58 -24.49
C GLU A 194 1.78 -22.58 -23.34
N GLY A 195 0.79 -22.69 -22.45
CA GLY A 195 0.84 -23.57 -21.29
C GLY A 195 1.63 -23.03 -20.10
N TRP A 196 2.36 -21.92 -20.22
CA TRP A 196 3.16 -21.35 -19.13
C TRP A 196 2.27 -20.77 -18.02
N LEU A 197 2.74 -20.84 -16.77
CA LEU A 197 2.07 -20.22 -15.63
C LEU A 197 2.62 -18.81 -15.41
N ILE A 198 1.74 -17.80 -15.37
CA ILE A 198 2.17 -16.40 -15.32
C ILE A 198 1.78 -15.75 -14.00
N HIS A 199 2.78 -15.23 -13.29
CA HIS A 199 2.58 -14.29 -12.20
C HIS A 199 2.40 -12.88 -12.77
N TRP A 200 1.15 -12.44 -12.89
CA TRP A 200 0.87 -11.06 -13.32
C TRP A 200 1.10 -10.08 -12.18
N THR A 201 1.83 -9.01 -12.48
CA THR A 201 2.07 -7.92 -11.54
C THR A 201 0.93 -6.92 -11.52
N ARG A 202 0.88 -6.12 -10.47
CA ARG A 202 -0.08 -5.02 -10.29
C ARG A 202 0.52 -3.97 -9.37
N ALA A 203 0.04 -2.73 -9.46
CA ALA A 203 0.45 -1.69 -8.52
C ALA A 203 0.16 -2.08 -7.05
N SER A 204 1.09 -1.73 -6.15
CA SER A 204 0.90 -1.78 -4.69
C SER A 204 0.32 -0.45 -4.19
N GLN A 205 -0.51 -0.42 -3.15
CA GLN A 205 -1.09 0.84 -2.62
C GLN A 205 -0.27 1.44 -1.46
N GLY A 206 1.03 1.13 -1.43
CA GLY A 206 1.94 1.37 -0.32
C GLY A 206 3.22 0.56 -0.53
N PRO A 207 3.99 0.28 0.53
CA PRO A 207 5.18 -0.55 0.43
C PRO A 207 4.89 -1.88 -0.25
N TRP A 208 5.86 -2.37 -1.01
CA TRP A 208 5.84 -3.75 -1.47
C TRP A 208 5.97 -4.74 -0.30
N PRO A 209 5.66 -6.03 -0.50
CA PRO A 209 5.94 -7.06 0.51
C PRO A 209 7.42 -7.03 0.93
N GLY A 210 7.66 -7.05 2.25
CA GLY A 210 8.99 -7.03 2.86
C GLY A 210 9.74 -5.68 2.77
N GLU A 211 9.14 -4.64 2.21
CA GLU A 211 9.73 -3.30 2.14
C GLU A 211 9.41 -2.47 3.39
N LYS A 212 10.40 -1.72 3.89
CA LYS A 212 10.17 -0.76 4.98
C LYS A 212 9.40 0.46 4.48
N LYS A 213 8.53 1.01 5.33
CA LYS A 213 7.77 2.22 4.99
C LYS A 213 8.66 3.42 4.66
N CYS A 214 9.81 3.57 5.33
CA CYS A 214 10.75 4.65 5.07
C CYS A 214 11.35 4.59 3.66
N ASP A 215 11.63 3.40 3.14
CA ASP A 215 12.09 3.21 1.75
C ASP A 215 10.99 3.58 0.76
N PHE A 216 9.75 3.15 1.04
CA PHE A 216 8.59 3.54 0.23
C PHE A 216 8.40 5.07 0.20
N PHE A 217 8.47 5.76 1.34
CA PHE A 217 8.29 7.21 1.39
C PHE A 217 9.43 8.00 0.76
N ARG A 218 10.68 7.51 0.86
CA ARG A 218 11.80 8.08 0.10
C ARG A 218 11.50 8.04 -1.39
N ASP A 219 11.22 6.86 -1.92
CA ASP A 219 10.95 6.68 -3.35
C ASP A 219 9.70 7.44 -3.81
N LEU A 220 8.68 7.56 -2.94
CA LEU A 220 7.50 8.38 -3.18
C LEU A 220 7.85 9.86 -3.36
N LEU A 221 8.65 10.43 -2.48
CA LEU A 221 9.03 11.85 -2.54
C LEU A 221 9.95 12.15 -3.73
N GLU A 222 10.75 11.18 -4.16
CA GLU A 222 11.60 11.27 -5.35
C GLU A 222 10.81 11.09 -6.65
N SER A 223 9.61 10.52 -6.58
CA SER A 223 8.78 10.24 -7.74
C SER A 223 8.20 11.54 -8.33
N ARG A 224 8.27 11.67 -9.65
CA ARG A 224 7.70 12.81 -10.39
C ARG A 224 6.35 12.45 -10.97
N SER A 225 6.32 12.01 -12.23
CA SER A 225 5.08 11.69 -12.95
C SER A 225 4.65 10.23 -12.84
N GLU A 226 5.49 9.36 -12.28
CA GLU A 226 5.21 7.93 -12.13
C GLU A 226 5.11 7.57 -10.64
N TYR A 227 4.17 6.70 -10.32
CA TYR A 227 4.04 6.13 -8.98
C TYR A 227 5.13 5.08 -8.74
N PRO A 228 5.90 5.15 -7.63
CA PRO A 228 7.10 4.32 -7.43
C PRO A 228 6.80 2.82 -7.23
N ARG A 229 5.53 2.46 -7.02
CA ARG A 229 5.07 1.07 -6.84
C ARG A 229 4.03 0.68 -7.89
N SER A 230 4.18 1.19 -9.11
CA SER A 230 3.42 0.78 -10.30
C SER A 230 3.62 -0.72 -10.60
N ALA A 231 2.77 -1.33 -11.43
CA ALA A 231 3.00 -2.70 -11.87
C ALA A 231 4.33 -2.87 -12.60
N GLN A 232 4.67 -1.92 -13.47
CA GLN A 232 5.96 -1.92 -14.17
C GLN A 232 7.14 -1.86 -13.19
N LYS A 233 7.09 -0.98 -12.18
CA LYS A 233 8.14 -0.93 -11.13
C LYS A 233 8.21 -2.23 -10.32
N THR A 234 7.06 -2.85 -10.07
CA THR A 234 6.98 -4.15 -9.38
C THR A 234 7.64 -5.25 -10.23
N PHE A 235 7.35 -5.29 -11.52
CA PHE A 235 7.99 -6.19 -12.47
C PHE A 235 9.50 -5.97 -12.55
N GLN A 236 9.95 -4.71 -12.69
CA GLN A 236 11.37 -4.35 -12.69
C GLN A 236 12.08 -4.81 -11.42
N ARG A 237 11.44 -4.64 -10.25
CA ARG A 237 11.97 -5.13 -8.98
C ARG A 237 12.10 -6.65 -8.93
N ILE A 238 11.09 -7.38 -9.40
CA ILE A 238 11.16 -8.85 -9.44
C ILE A 238 12.33 -9.30 -10.30
N LEU A 239 12.54 -8.68 -11.46
CA LEU A 239 13.66 -8.98 -12.35
C LEU A 239 15.01 -8.66 -11.70
N SER A 240 15.12 -7.52 -10.99
CA SER A 240 16.37 -7.12 -10.34
C SER A 240 16.71 -7.98 -9.12
N GLU A 241 15.71 -8.32 -8.30
CA GLU A 241 15.88 -9.15 -7.11
C GLU A 241 15.91 -10.66 -7.45
N LYS A 242 15.54 -11.03 -8.68
CA LYS A 242 15.30 -12.42 -9.10
C LYS A 242 14.37 -13.16 -8.12
N LYS A 243 13.32 -12.48 -7.67
CA LYS A 243 12.44 -13.02 -6.63
C LYS A 243 11.03 -12.45 -6.73
N ILE A 244 10.04 -13.33 -6.69
CA ILE A 244 8.64 -12.95 -6.50
C ILE A 244 8.33 -13.10 -5.02
N ARG A 245 8.01 -11.98 -4.35
CA ARG A 245 7.69 -11.99 -2.92
C ARG A 245 6.26 -12.41 -2.68
N ALA A 246 6.07 -13.32 -1.74
CA ALA A 246 4.76 -13.79 -1.34
C ALA A 246 3.96 -12.73 -0.59
N SER A 247 2.65 -12.85 -0.67
CA SER A 247 1.71 -12.06 0.10
C SER A 247 0.65 -12.96 0.72
N SER A 248 0.24 -12.62 1.95
CA SER A 248 -0.87 -13.26 2.64
C SER A 248 -2.23 -12.61 2.31
N TRP A 249 -2.24 -11.60 1.43
CA TRP A 249 -3.43 -10.82 1.14
C TRP A 249 -4.55 -11.70 0.57
N ARG A 250 -5.63 -11.84 1.35
CA ARG A 250 -6.81 -12.68 1.04
C ARG A 250 -6.54 -14.17 0.92
N ILE A 251 -5.42 -14.62 1.45
CA ILE A 251 -5.14 -16.05 1.59
C ILE A 251 -5.65 -16.50 2.94
N ARG A 252 -6.26 -17.68 2.99
CA ARG A 252 -6.74 -18.27 4.24
C ARG A 252 -5.57 -18.42 5.23
N ASN A 253 -5.87 -18.23 6.50
CA ASN A 253 -4.91 -18.28 7.62
C ASN A 253 -3.71 -17.33 7.49
N ASN A 254 -3.82 -16.28 6.66
CA ASN A 254 -2.73 -15.36 6.36
C ASN A 254 -1.43 -16.04 5.89
N GLN A 255 -1.53 -17.23 5.26
CA GLN A 255 -0.35 -17.91 4.73
C GLN A 255 0.19 -17.14 3.51
N PRO A 256 1.46 -16.71 3.49
CA PRO A 256 2.02 -16.03 2.33
C PRO A 256 2.18 -16.99 1.15
N VAL A 257 1.72 -16.57 -0.04
CA VAL A 257 1.92 -17.29 -1.30
C VAL A 257 2.27 -16.36 -2.45
N VAL A 258 2.85 -16.92 -3.51
CA VAL A 258 2.87 -16.33 -4.84
C VAL A 258 1.78 -16.99 -5.68
N ALA A 259 0.95 -16.19 -6.33
CA ALA A 259 -0.12 -16.67 -7.21
C ALA A 259 0.29 -16.55 -8.69
N PHE A 260 -0.08 -17.54 -9.49
CA PHE A 260 0.11 -17.64 -10.93
C PHE A 260 -1.23 -17.93 -11.60
N SER A 261 -1.34 -17.63 -12.89
CA SER A 261 -2.50 -17.98 -13.72
C SER A 261 -2.05 -18.88 -14.86
N ALA A 262 -2.82 -19.93 -15.14
CA ALA A 262 -2.64 -20.79 -16.32
C ALA A 262 -3.35 -20.25 -17.57
N LEU A 263 -4.00 -19.08 -17.49
CA LEU A 263 -4.65 -18.48 -18.64
C LEU A 263 -3.61 -18.06 -19.69
N PRO A 264 -3.86 -18.33 -20.99
CA PRO A 264 -3.11 -17.69 -22.06
C PRO A 264 -3.14 -16.16 -21.92
N PRO A 265 -2.05 -15.45 -22.26
CA PRO A 265 -1.97 -13.99 -22.14
C PRO A 265 -3.17 -13.23 -22.71
N SER A 266 -3.69 -13.62 -23.88
CA SER A 266 -4.86 -12.97 -24.49
C SER A 266 -6.15 -13.14 -23.67
N GLN A 267 -6.28 -14.26 -22.96
CA GLN A 267 -7.42 -14.52 -22.06
C GLN A 267 -7.25 -13.79 -20.73
N ALA A 268 -6.04 -13.80 -20.17
CA ALA A 268 -5.71 -13.04 -18.97
C ALA A 268 -5.96 -11.54 -19.17
N LEU A 269 -5.63 -10.99 -20.35
CA LEU A 269 -5.87 -9.59 -20.70
C LEU A 269 -7.34 -9.16 -20.51
N ARG A 270 -8.31 -10.07 -20.76
CA ARG A 270 -9.74 -9.79 -20.55
C ARG A 270 -10.10 -9.58 -19.08
N LEU A 271 -9.27 -10.07 -18.17
CA LEU A 271 -9.42 -9.94 -16.74
C LEU A 271 -8.63 -8.74 -16.17
N MET A 272 -7.73 -8.12 -16.95
CA MET A 272 -7.02 -6.87 -16.62
C MET A 272 -7.95 -5.67 -16.69
N ARG A 273 -8.85 -5.54 -15.70
CA ARG A 273 -9.86 -4.48 -15.62
C ARG A 273 -9.77 -3.68 -14.34
N TRP A 274 -10.16 -2.42 -14.41
CA TRP A 274 -10.34 -1.57 -13.24
C TRP A 274 -11.37 -2.17 -12.28
N ARG A 275 -11.03 -2.23 -10.99
CA ARG A 275 -11.89 -2.69 -9.90
C ARG A 275 -12.21 -1.50 -8.99
N PRO A 276 -13.35 -0.80 -9.18
CA PRO A 276 -13.68 0.41 -8.43
C PRO A 276 -13.61 0.22 -6.91
N ARG A 277 -14.11 -0.93 -6.42
CA ARG A 277 -14.08 -1.27 -4.98
C ARG A 277 -12.67 -1.28 -4.38
N TYR A 278 -11.66 -1.63 -5.17
CA TYR A 278 -10.27 -1.71 -4.74
C TYR A 278 -9.43 -0.53 -5.24
N VAL A 279 -9.99 0.33 -6.10
CA VAL A 279 -9.30 1.46 -6.72
C VAL A 279 -8.01 1.00 -7.38
N ARG A 280 -8.08 -0.09 -8.17
CA ARG A 280 -6.91 -0.70 -8.84
C ARG A 280 -7.34 -1.62 -9.98
N PHE A 281 -6.42 -1.94 -10.89
CA PHE A 281 -6.60 -3.03 -11.84
C PHE A 281 -6.48 -4.40 -11.15
N SER A 282 -7.16 -5.44 -11.67
CA SER A 282 -7.00 -6.82 -11.15
C SER A 282 -5.52 -7.23 -11.22
N PHE A 283 -4.95 -7.02 -12.41
CA PHE A 283 -3.55 -7.15 -12.76
C PHE A 283 -3.28 -6.32 -14.03
N GLU A 284 -2.01 -6.13 -14.36
CA GLU A 284 -1.49 -5.26 -15.43
C GLU A 284 -0.56 -6.08 -16.34
N PRO A 285 -0.25 -5.61 -17.57
CA PRO A 285 0.35 -6.44 -18.64
C PRO A 285 1.87 -6.67 -18.50
N PHE A 286 2.32 -6.84 -17.26
CA PHE A 286 3.69 -7.21 -16.92
C PHE A 286 3.64 -8.43 -15.99
N GLY A 287 4.42 -9.47 -16.28
CA GLY A 287 4.45 -10.66 -15.45
C GLY A 287 5.74 -11.47 -15.57
N ILE A 288 5.85 -12.53 -14.78
CA ILE A 288 6.89 -13.55 -14.89
C ILE A 288 6.21 -14.86 -15.27
N ALA A 289 6.56 -15.40 -16.43
CA ALA A 289 6.09 -16.69 -16.89
C ALA A 289 7.06 -17.78 -16.43
N VAL A 290 6.52 -18.89 -15.94
CA VAL A 290 7.27 -20.08 -15.51
C VAL A 290 6.79 -21.25 -16.35
N GLU A 291 7.75 -21.99 -16.91
CA GLU A 291 7.49 -23.17 -17.72
C GLU A 291 6.81 -24.29 -16.88
N PRO A 292 5.89 -25.08 -17.45
CA PRO A 292 5.10 -26.07 -16.69
C PRO A 292 5.88 -27.10 -15.86
N GLU A 293 6.90 -27.73 -16.44
CA GLU A 293 7.71 -28.74 -15.73
C GLU A 293 8.47 -28.09 -14.58
N THR A 294 9.05 -26.91 -14.82
CA THR A 294 9.72 -26.07 -13.83
C THR A 294 8.78 -25.69 -12.70
N ALA A 295 7.55 -25.30 -13.04
CA ALA A 295 6.54 -24.89 -12.07
C ALA A 295 6.14 -26.06 -11.16
N SER A 296 5.88 -27.23 -11.75
CA SER A 296 5.57 -28.46 -11.02
C SER A 296 6.72 -28.89 -10.12
N ALA A 297 7.95 -28.91 -10.64
CA ALA A 297 9.15 -29.26 -9.88
C ALA A 297 9.41 -28.29 -8.72
N SER A 298 8.99 -27.03 -8.85
CA SER A 298 9.12 -26.00 -7.82
C SER A 298 7.96 -25.95 -6.83
N GLY A 299 6.99 -26.88 -6.93
CA GLY A 299 5.87 -26.96 -5.99
C GLY A 299 4.76 -25.94 -6.21
N ILE A 300 4.67 -25.34 -7.40
CA ILE A 300 3.50 -24.56 -7.82
C ILE A 300 2.33 -25.52 -8.05
N ARG A 301 1.21 -25.29 -7.36
CA ARG A 301 0.05 -26.20 -7.39
C ARG A 301 -1.25 -25.46 -7.67
N GLU A 302 -2.16 -26.13 -8.36
CA GLU A 302 -3.50 -25.58 -8.69
C GLU A 302 -4.32 -25.29 -7.43
N VAL A 303 -5.09 -24.20 -7.47
CA VAL A 303 -6.06 -23.84 -6.43
C VAL A 303 -7.38 -24.59 -6.65
N ILE A 304 -7.83 -25.26 -5.60
CA ILE A 304 -9.09 -26.02 -5.58
C ILE A 304 -10.23 -25.11 -5.14
N TYR A 305 -11.21 -24.88 -6.01
CA TYR A 305 -12.38 -24.07 -5.69
C TYR A 305 -13.53 -24.92 -5.16
N LEU A 306 -13.98 -24.62 -3.93
CA LEU A 306 -15.04 -25.35 -3.22
C LEU A 306 -16.33 -24.53 -3.14
N GLU A 307 -17.48 -25.20 -3.19
CA GLU A 307 -18.79 -24.57 -2.97
C GLU A 307 -18.97 -24.11 -1.51
N SER A 308 -18.64 -24.99 -0.57
CA SER A 308 -18.62 -24.70 0.86
C SER A 308 -17.22 -24.95 1.44
N PRO A 309 -16.32 -23.95 1.40
CA PRO A 309 -14.95 -24.10 1.91
C PRO A 309 -14.84 -24.05 3.44
N ASP A 310 -15.98 -23.99 4.14
CA ASP A 310 -16.08 -23.94 5.60
C ASP A 310 -17.04 -25.06 6.06
N PRO A 311 -16.59 -26.01 6.91
CA PRO A 311 -15.25 -26.12 7.49
C PRO A 311 -14.17 -26.45 6.44
N PRO A 312 -12.90 -26.10 6.70
CA PRO A 312 -11.82 -26.36 5.76
C PRO A 312 -11.53 -27.87 5.65
N PRO A 313 -11.22 -28.38 4.45
CA PRO A 313 -10.75 -29.76 4.29
C PRO A 313 -9.44 -30.00 5.03
N GLU A 314 -9.32 -31.14 5.73
CA GLU A 314 -8.13 -31.46 6.54
C GLU A 314 -6.91 -31.86 5.68
N GLU A 315 -7.15 -32.50 4.54
CA GLU A 315 -6.10 -33.06 3.67
C GLU A 315 -5.50 -32.03 2.69
N ILE A 316 -6.14 -30.87 2.52
CA ILE A 316 -5.73 -29.84 1.56
C ILE A 316 -5.15 -28.65 2.33
N PRO A 317 -3.90 -28.25 2.05
CA PRO A 317 -3.32 -27.06 2.66
C PRO A 317 -4.23 -25.83 2.48
N ALA A 318 -4.37 -25.02 3.54
CA ALA A 318 -5.28 -23.86 3.56
C ALA A 318 -5.08 -22.87 2.41
N TYR A 319 -3.84 -22.75 1.92
CA TYR A 319 -3.51 -21.88 0.81
C TYR A 319 -3.89 -22.44 -0.57
N LEU A 320 -4.21 -23.73 -0.70
CA LEU A 320 -4.55 -24.39 -1.95
C LEU A 320 -6.07 -24.52 -2.18
N PHE A 321 -6.92 -24.00 -1.31
CA PHE A 321 -8.36 -23.97 -1.59
C PHE A 321 -9.00 -22.61 -1.35
N GLN A 322 -10.07 -22.34 -2.09
CA GLN A 322 -10.83 -21.10 -2.00
C GLN A 322 -12.32 -21.34 -2.29
N GLY A 323 -13.20 -20.52 -1.70
CA GLY A 323 -14.61 -20.55 -2.08
C GLY A 323 -14.83 -19.99 -3.49
N ARG A 324 -15.75 -20.55 -4.27
CA ARG A 324 -16.08 -20.06 -5.62
C ARG A 324 -16.47 -18.58 -5.67
N GLY A 325 -16.98 -18.04 -4.57
CA GLY A 325 -17.36 -16.64 -4.40
C GLY A 325 -18.85 -16.39 -4.65
N LYS A 326 -19.45 -15.48 -3.88
CA LYS A 326 -20.91 -15.21 -3.93
C LYS A 326 -21.34 -14.28 -5.08
N LYS A 327 -20.42 -13.47 -5.60
CA LYS A 327 -20.70 -12.41 -6.60
C LYS A 327 -19.69 -12.35 -7.75
N GLY A 328 -18.59 -13.09 -7.66
CA GLY A 328 -17.54 -13.11 -8.67
C GLY A 328 -17.11 -14.56 -8.87
N ASP A 329 -16.87 -14.93 -10.12
CA ASP A 329 -16.39 -16.24 -10.52
C ASP A 329 -14.86 -16.22 -10.46
N TRP A 330 -14.30 -16.61 -9.31
CA TRP A 330 -12.84 -16.71 -9.14
C TRP A 330 -12.18 -17.82 -9.96
N PRO A 331 -12.80 -19.00 -10.16
CA PRO A 331 -12.23 -20.07 -10.99
C PRO A 331 -11.79 -19.68 -12.40
N ILE A 332 -12.35 -18.61 -12.97
CA ILE A 332 -11.97 -18.13 -14.31
C ILE A 332 -10.48 -17.76 -14.41
N GLU A 333 -9.82 -17.40 -13.31
CA GLU A 333 -8.39 -17.03 -13.30
C GLU A 333 -7.46 -18.23 -13.45
N GLN A 334 -7.97 -19.47 -13.31
CA GLN A 334 -7.18 -20.72 -13.32
C GLN A 334 -5.92 -20.58 -12.45
N GLU A 335 -6.16 -20.27 -11.17
CA GLU A 335 -5.11 -19.87 -10.24
C GLU A 335 -4.26 -21.06 -9.77
N TYR A 336 -2.95 -20.84 -9.72
CA TYR A 336 -1.96 -21.72 -9.11
C TYR A 336 -1.20 -20.97 -8.02
N ARG A 337 -0.70 -21.66 -7.00
CA ARG A 337 0.01 -21.03 -5.87
C ARG A 337 1.30 -21.76 -5.50
N HIS A 338 2.31 -20.96 -5.17
CA HIS A 338 3.55 -21.37 -4.53
C HIS A 338 3.55 -20.91 -3.05
N PRO A 339 3.87 -21.77 -2.07
CA PRO A 339 3.98 -21.34 -0.68
C PRO A 339 5.24 -20.50 -0.44
N GLY A 340 5.09 -19.29 0.10
CA GLY A 340 6.22 -18.39 0.33
C GLY A 340 6.81 -17.79 -0.96
N ASP A 341 7.91 -17.06 -0.81
CA ASP A 341 8.61 -16.37 -1.91
C ASP A 341 9.07 -17.37 -2.97
N PHE A 342 9.01 -16.98 -4.24
CA PHE A 342 9.50 -17.76 -5.37
C PHE A 342 10.83 -17.20 -5.88
N ASP A 343 11.91 -17.97 -5.77
CA ASP A 343 13.26 -17.57 -6.18
C ASP A 343 13.48 -17.89 -7.65
N LEU A 344 13.94 -16.91 -8.42
CA LEU A 344 14.25 -17.02 -9.85
C LEU A 344 15.75 -17.29 -10.08
N THR A 345 16.54 -17.34 -9.02
CA THR A 345 17.99 -17.54 -9.10
C THR A 345 18.31 -18.93 -9.60
N GLY A 346 19.13 -19.00 -10.65
CA GLY A 346 19.57 -20.28 -11.24
C GLY A 346 18.68 -20.80 -12.35
N LEU A 347 17.47 -20.24 -12.54
CA LEU A 347 16.58 -20.60 -13.64
C LEU A 347 17.05 -19.94 -14.95
N SER A 348 17.06 -20.74 -16.01
CA SER A 348 17.39 -20.33 -17.37
C SER A 348 16.21 -19.65 -18.07
N ARG A 349 16.46 -19.11 -19.28
CA ARG A 349 15.42 -18.49 -20.10
C ARG A 349 14.38 -19.48 -20.62
N ASN A 350 14.70 -20.78 -20.64
CA ASN A 350 13.75 -21.81 -21.05
C ASN A 350 12.81 -22.20 -19.89
N GLU A 351 13.21 -21.90 -18.65
CA GLU A 351 12.45 -22.21 -17.44
C GLU A 351 11.61 -21.01 -16.97
N VAL A 352 12.12 -19.79 -17.17
CA VAL A 352 11.45 -18.53 -16.79
C VAL A 352 11.63 -17.45 -17.84
N GLN A 353 10.54 -16.75 -18.16
CA GLN A 353 10.55 -15.63 -19.10
C GLN A 353 9.85 -14.38 -18.54
N PRO A 354 10.40 -13.18 -18.78
CA PRO A 354 9.68 -11.93 -18.56
C PRO A 354 8.50 -11.81 -19.55
N ALA A 355 7.30 -11.57 -19.03
CA ALA A 355 6.07 -11.37 -19.79
C ALA A 355 5.65 -9.90 -19.80
N ASP A 356 6.46 -9.03 -20.41
CA ASP A 356 6.04 -7.68 -20.80
C ASP A 356 5.37 -7.76 -22.17
N LEU A 357 4.04 -7.71 -22.18
CA LEU A 357 3.27 -7.98 -23.39
C LEU A 357 3.53 -6.95 -24.49
N MET A 358 3.74 -5.69 -24.14
CA MET A 358 4.02 -4.64 -25.12
C MET A 358 5.41 -4.81 -25.72
N GLU A 359 6.40 -5.15 -24.90
CA GLU A 359 7.76 -5.38 -25.35
C GLU A 359 7.87 -6.62 -26.24
N MET A 360 7.19 -7.73 -25.88
CA MET A 360 7.14 -8.96 -26.67
C MET A 360 6.55 -8.73 -28.07
N ILE A 361 5.43 -7.99 -28.16
CA ILE A 361 4.83 -7.61 -29.45
C ILE A 361 5.80 -6.77 -30.28
N THR A 362 6.40 -5.75 -29.66
CA THR A 362 7.30 -4.82 -30.35
C THR A 362 8.56 -5.50 -30.88
N LYS A 363 9.17 -6.40 -30.09
CA LYS A 363 10.37 -7.14 -30.50
C LYS A 363 10.10 -8.11 -31.63
N THR A 364 8.95 -8.79 -31.59
CA THR A 364 8.61 -9.79 -32.61
C THR A 364 8.35 -9.12 -33.96
N ASN A 365 7.60 -8.02 -33.99
CA ASN A 365 7.38 -7.27 -35.23
C ASN A 365 8.70 -6.79 -35.86
N LYS A 366 9.64 -6.29 -35.05
CA LYS A 366 10.98 -5.88 -35.52
C LYS A 366 11.88 -7.01 -36.02
N ALA A 367 11.57 -8.27 -35.69
CA ALA A 367 12.33 -9.43 -36.16
C ALA A 367 11.78 -9.98 -37.48
N VAL A 368 10.57 -9.56 -37.87
CA VAL A 368 9.89 -9.93 -39.12
C VAL A 368 10.12 -8.89 -40.22
N ASP A 369 10.34 -7.63 -39.84
CA ASP A 369 10.85 -6.55 -40.70
C ASP A 369 12.36 -6.68 -40.93
#